data_AF-A0A3C0FWA0-F1
#
_entry.id   AF-A0A3C0FWA0-F1
#
_cell.length_a   1.000
_cell.length_b   1.000
_cell.length_c   1.000
_cell.angle_alpha   90.00
_cell.angle_beta   90.00
_cell.angle_gamma   90.00
#
_symmetry.space_group_name_H-M   'P 1'
#
loop_
_entity.id
_entity.type
_entity.pdbx_description
1 polymer ?
#
loop_
_entity_poly.entity_id
_entity_poly.type
_entity_poly.pdbx_seq_one_letter_code
_entity_poly.pdbx_strand_id
1 'polypeptide(L)'
;MVKRLLPSPSPLGAGFLLEEKEITLVRALIFIGATSVSRFGIREFISPKLWVALVLCGAFFVIAIGIWGESLVGGDVGPVSNAIRGFHWETLAAGLFGLAGGLFVIVATRNQMAQSERIAIQQHRDFLLSDINAEMGDLGDFCVTCQEFIDRAQRLSGLAEHGRTEDYIAERVSVSLDAKDESYLLIKYIDIAEELRSNGRVPAVAVEAFHDVTESLKGLLGALRTVSVGEKDLISWMYRLDYSTGVLREALKLHKLRILEVREI
;
A
#
# COMPACT_ATOMS: atom_id res chain seq x y z
N MET A 1 70.32 44.76 55.13
CA MET A 1 70.14 43.30 55.07
C MET A 1 68.63 43.02 55.23
N VAL A 2 67.88 42.95 54.13
CA VAL A 2 66.41 42.91 54.12
C VAL A 2 65.95 41.55 53.60
N LYS A 3 65.37 40.72 54.48
CA LYS A 3 64.71 39.45 54.13
C LYS A 3 63.35 39.78 53.50
N ARG A 4 63.20 39.56 52.19
CA ARG A 4 61.89 39.58 51.52
C ARG A 4 61.13 38.30 51.87
N LEU A 5 60.00 38.45 52.55
CA LEU A 5 58.99 37.40 52.72
C LEU A 5 58.24 37.23 51.39
N LEU A 6 58.33 36.04 50.80
CA LEU A 6 57.49 35.66 49.66
C LEU A 6 56.08 35.30 50.16
N PRO A 7 55.01 35.70 49.43
CA PRO A 7 53.63 35.35 49.78
C PRO A 7 53.35 33.86 49.56
N SER A 8 52.62 33.24 50.48
CA SER A 8 52.14 31.86 50.35
C SER A 8 51.09 31.75 49.23
N PRO A 9 51.12 30.69 48.40
CA PRO A 9 50.11 30.47 47.37
C PRO A 9 48.73 30.24 47.99
N SER A 10 47.72 30.91 47.43
CA SER A 10 46.32 30.82 47.84
C SER A 10 45.68 29.49 47.38
N PRO A 11 44.78 28.88 48.19
CA PRO A 11 44.22 27.54 47.94
C PRO A 11 43.13 27.47 46.85
N LEU A 12 43.00 28.49 45.99
CA LEU A 12 41.93 28.61 44.98
C LEU A 12 42.15 27.77 43.70
N GLY A 13 43.29 27.07 43.56
CA GLY A 13 43.62 26.30 42.36
C GLY A 13 43.21 24.82 42.37
N ALA A 14 42.79 24.26 43.51
CA ALA A 14 42.52 22.82 43.61
C ALA A 14 41.10 22.41 43.17
N GLY A 15 40.13 23.33 43.20
CA GLY A 15 38.74 23.04 42.82
C GLY A 15 38.53 22.89 41.31
N PHE A 16 39.28 23.65 40.50
CA PHE A 16 39.07 23.71 39.04
C PHE A 16 39.56 22.44 38.30
N LEU A 17 40.51 21.69 38.89
CA LEU A 17 41.08 20.48 38.29
C LEU A 17 40.24 19.21 38.52
N LEU A 18 39.29 19.23 39.46
CA LEU A 18 38.36 18.11 39.68
C LEU A 18 37.19 18.15 38.68
N GLU A 19 36.70 19.34 38.35
CA GLU A 19 35.58 19.54 37.41
C GLU A 19 35.94 19.08 35.98
N GLU A 20 37.18 19.30 35.55
CA GLU A 20 37.66 18.91 34.21
C GLU A 20 37.81 17.37 34.06
N LYS A 21 38.11 16.66 35.15
CA LYS A 21 38.23 15.20 35.15
C LYS A 21 36.86 14.51 35.08
N GLU A 22 35.86 15.04 35.77
CA GLU A 22 34.50 14.50 35.70
C GLU A 22 33.87 14.68 34.32
N ILE A 23 34.07 15.85 33.69
CA ILE A 23 33.61 16.11 32.32
C ILE A 23 34.28 15.16 31.31
N THR A 24 35.56 14.85 31.50
CA THR A 24 36.30 13.93 30.62
C THR A 24 35.79 12.49 30.76
N LEU A 25 35.42 12.07 31.97
CA LEU A 25 34.92 10.72 32.25
C LEU A 25 33.50 10.52 31.72
N VAL A 26 32.63 11.53 31.83
CA VAL A 26 31.28 11.52 31.23
C VAL A 26 31.39 11.48 29.69
N ARG A 27 32.28 12.26 29.09
CA ARG A 27 32.53 12.22 27.63
C ARG A 27 33.04 10.86 27.17
N ALA A 28 33.96 10.25 27.93
CA ALA A 28 34.47 8.91 27.63
C ALA A 28 33.36 7.85 27.72
N LEU A 29 32.49 7.90 28.73
CA LEU A 29 31.34 6.99 28.87
C LEU A 29 30.33 7.16 27.73
N ILE A 30 30.02 8.39 27.31
CA ILE A 30 29.15 8.66 26.15
C ILE A 30 29.78 8.10 24.87
N PHE A 31 31.09 8.28 24.69
CA PHE A 31 31.80 7.80 23.51
C PHE A 31 31.90 6.27 23.45
N ILE A 32 32.16 5.61 24.59
CA ILE A 32 32.18 4.15 24.72
C ILE A 32 30.77 3.59 24.47
N GLY A 33 29.72 4.23 25.00
CA GLY A 33 28.33 3.86 24.73
C GLY A 33 27.99 3.99 23.23
N ALA A 34 28.33 5.11 22.60
CA ALA A 34 28.06 5.35 21.18
C ALA A 34 28.83 4.38 20.25
N THR A 35 30.09 4.09 20.56
CA THR A 35 30.92 3.18 19.74
C THR A 35 30.56 1.71 19.94
N SER A 36 30.18 1.29 21.15
CA SER A 36 29.75 -0.08 21.43
C SER A 36 28.42 -0.42 20.75
N VAL A 37 27.49 0.54 20.68
CA VAL A 37 26.22 0.38 19.94
C VAL A 37 26.45 0.27 18.43
N SER A 38 27.50 0.90 17.90
CA SER A 38 27.82 0.85 16.46
C SER A 38 28.51 -0.45 16.03
N ARG A 39 29.28 -1.11 16.92
CA ARG A 39 30.09 -2.29 16.57
C ARG A 39 29.39 -3.63 16.77
N PHE A 40 28.37 -3.73 17.61
CA PHE A 40 27.85 -5.04 18.04
C PHE A 40 26.73 -5.65 17.19
N GLY A 41 26.32 -5.06 16.06
CA GLY A 41 25.24 -5.64 15.24
C GLY A 41 23.87 -5.74 15.97
N ILE A 42 23.74 -5.16 17.17
CA ILE A 42 22.52 -5.14 17.99
C ILE A 42 21.40 -4.28 17.35
N ARG A 43 21.72 -3.59 16.24
CA ARG A 43 20.77 -2.75 15.50
C ARG A 43 19.51 -3.48 15.04
N GLU A 44 19.56 -4.81 14.86
CA GLU A 44 18.40 -5.58 14.39
C GLU A 44 17.56 -6.24 15.49
N PHE A 45 18.07 -6.38 16.72
CA PHE A 45 17.39 -7.19 17.74
C PHE A 45 16.62 -6.38 18.79
N ILE A 46 16.98 -5.12 19.04
CA ILE A 46 16.34 -4.32 20.08
C ILE A 46 15.38 -3.31 19.47
N SER A 47 14.08 -3.55 19.64
CA SER A 47 13.05 -2.61 19.20
C SER A 47 13.32 -1.22 19.80
N PRO A 48 13.13 -0.12 19.05
CA PRO A 48 13.35 1.24 19.57
C PRO A 48 12.52 1.54 20.84
N LYS A 49 11.37 0.89 21.00
CA LYS A 49 10.55 0.92 22.21
C LYS A 49 11.28 0.37 23.43
N LEU A 50 12.06 -0.70 23.24
CA LEU A 50 12.87 -1.32 24.29
C LEU A 50 14.01 -0.41 24.74
N TRP A 51 14.62 0.37 23.83
CA TRP A 51 15.59 1.40 24.21
C TRP A 51 14.98 2.49 25.08
N VAL A 52 13.81 3.02 24.72
CA VAL A 52 13.09 3.99 25.55
C VAL A 52 12.77 3.40 26.93
N ALA A 53 12.30 2.15 26.97
CA ALA A 53 12.01 1.45 28.22
C ALA A 53 13.27 1.28 29.10
N LEU A 54 14.41 0.89 28.51
CA LEU A 54 15.68 0.75 29.24
C LEU A 54 16.15 2.08 29.83
N VAL A 55 16.05 3.18 29.09
CA VAL A 55 16.43 4.51 29.58
C VAL A 55 15.53 4.94 30.73
N LEU A 56 14.21 4.70 30.62
CA LEU A 56 13.27 4.98 31.70
C LEU A 56 13.54 4.11 32.94
N CYS A 57 13.80 2.81 32.76
CA CYS A 57 14.20 1.93 33.86
C CYS A 57 15.50 2.42 34.53
N GLY A 58 16.48 2.87 33.75
CA GLY A 58 17.69 3.50 34.26
C GLY A 58 17.40 4.77 35.07
N ALA A 59 16.51 5.63 34.59
CA ALA A 59 16.08 6.82 35.31
C ALA A 59 15.42 6.48 36.65
N PHE A 60 14.51 5.50 36.67
CA PHE A 60 13.89 5.01 37.90
C PHE A 60 14.92 4.44 38.89
N PHE A 61 15.91 3.70 38.39
CA PHE A 61 16.96 3.15 39.23
C PHE A 61 17.85 4.22 39.86
N VAL A 62 18.18 5.27 39.09
CA VAL A 62 18.94 6.44 39.57
C VAL A 62 18.17 7.18 40.67
N ILE A 63 16.87 7.37 40.49
CA ILE A 63 15.99 7.99 41.51
C ILE A 63 15.94 7.12 42.77
N ALA A 64 15.78 5.80 42.62
CA ALA A 64 15.78 4.87 43.74
C ALA A 64 17.08 4.94 44.56
N ILE A 65 18.24 4.94 43.89
CA ILE A 65 19.54 5.12 44.55
C ILE A 65 19.63 6.48 45.22
N GLY A 66 19.14 7.55 44.60
CA GLY A 66 19.12 8.88 45.19
C GLY A 66 18.32 8.95 46.50
N ILE A 67 17.12 8.36 46.51
CA ILE A 67 16.20 8.39 47.66
C ILE A 67 16.69 7.47 48.80
N TRP A 68 17.12 6.25 48.49
CA TRP A 68 17.51 5.26 49.51
C TRP A 68 19.01 5.21 49.80
N GLY A 69 19.84 5.90 49.01
CA GLY A 69 21.30 5.86 49.13
C GLY A 69 21.80 6.26 50.51
N GLU A 70 21.19 7.26 51.14
CA GLU A 70 21.57 7.66 52.51
C GLU A 70 21.32 6.55 53.54
N SER A 71 20.24 5.79 53.38
CA SER A 71 19.88 4.68 54.27
C SER A 71 20.73 3.42 54.06
N LEU A 72 21.16 3.17 52.81
CA LEU A 72 21.96 2.00 52.44
C LEU A 72 23.41 2.09 52.90
N VAL A 73 23.89 3.31 53.16
CA VAL A 73 25.31 3.62 53.41
C VAL A 73 25.50 4.19 54.82
N GLY A 74 24.62 3.80 55.75
CA GLY A 74 24.62 4.28 57.12
C GLY A 74 25.91 3.94 57.87
N GLY A 75 26.75 4.95 58.13
CA GLY A 75 27.93 4.85 58.98
C GLY A 75 29.24 4.44 58.29
N ASP A 76 29.21 4.02 57.03
CA ASP A 76 30.45 3.74 56.29
C ASP A 76 31.07 5.04 55.75
N VAL A 77 32.39 5.14 55.85
CA VAL A 77 33.23 6.26 55.38
C VAL A 77 34.11 5.85 54.20
N GLY A 78 33.89 4.65 53.65
CA GLY A 78 34.57 4.17 52.47
C GLY A 78 34.41 5.10 51.25
N PRO A 79 35.35 5.05 50.29
CA PRO A 79 35.33 5.91 49.11
C PRO A 79 34.06 5.74 48.25
N VAL A 80 33.50 4.53 48.18
CA VAL A 80 32.23 4.26 47.46
C VAL A 80 31.05 4.91 48.19
N SER A 81 31.07 4.85 49.52
CA SER A 81 30.03 5.38 50.40
C SER A 81 29.92 6.91 50.33
N ASN A 82 31.06 7.59 50.25
CA ASN A 82 31.11 9.04 50.01
C ASN A 82 30.68 9.41 48.59
N ALA A 83 31.00 8.59 47.59
CA ALA A 83 30.56 8.82 46.21
C ALA A 83 29.03 8.73 46.07
N ILE A 84 28.37 7.80 46.77
CA ILE A 84 26.90 7.70 46.79
C ILE A 84 26.27 8.93 47.46
N ARG A 85 26.84 9.43 48.57
CA ARG A 85 26.34 10.65 49.23
C ARG A 85 26.53 11.93 48.41
N GLY A 86 27.59 11.99 47.60
CA GLY A 86 27.86 13.12 46.69
C GLY A 86 27.13 13.04 45.35
N PHE A 87 26.26 12.04 45.15
CA PHE A 87 25.67 11.76 43.87
C PHE A 87 24.47 12.68 43.58
N HIS A 88 24.61 13.57 42.59
CA HIS A 88 23.55 14.48 42.12
C HIS A 88 22.53 13.76 41.22
N TRP A 89 21.75 12.87 41.82
CA TRP A 89 20.79 12.01 41.11
C TRP A 89 19.71 12.80 40.36
N GLU A 90 19.34 14.01 40.81
CA GLU A 90 18.31 14.84 40.17
C GLU A 90 18.75 15.28 38.77
N THR A 91 20.01 15.70 38.62
CA THR A 91 20.56 16.15 37.32
C THR A 91 20.66 14.98 36.36
N LEU A 92 21.08 13.81 36.85
CA LEU A 92 21.21 12.62 36.03
C LEU A 92 19.84 12.06 35.62
N ALA A 93 18.86 12.06 36.52
CA ALA A 93 17.48 11.69 36.22
C ALA A 93 16.87 12.65 35.18
N ALA A 94 17.06 13.96 35.32
CA ALA A 94 16.60 14.94 34.34
C ALA A 94 17.23 14.69 32.94
N GLY A 95 18.53 14.40 32.90
CA GLY A 95 19.21 14.02 31.66
C GLY A 95 18.65 12.75 31.01
N LEU A 96 18.40 11.70 31.80
CA LEU A 96 17.82 10.44 31.31
C LEU A 96 16.37 10.62 30.84
N PHE A 97 15.55 11.42 31.53
CA PHE A 97 14.20 11.74 31.06
C PHE A 97 14.23 12.55 29.75
N GLY A 98 15.14 13.52 29.62
CA GLY A 98 15.36 14.25 28.37
C GLY A 98 15.75 13.32 27.23
N LEU A 99 16.65 12.37 27.48
CA LEU A 99 17.06 11.36 26.51
C LEU A 99 15.91 10.42 26.12
N ALA A 100 15.12 9.94 27.08
CA ALA A 100 13.95 9.12 26.83
C ALA A 100 12.90 9.86 25.98
N GLY A 101 12.65 11.14 26.28
CA GLY A 101 11.77 11.99 25.49
C GLY A 101 12.26 12.19 24.06
N GLY A 102 13.55 12.49 23.88
CA GLY A 102 14.16 12.62 22.55
C GLY A 102 14.09 11.33 21.72
N LEU A 103 14.39 10.17 22.34
CA LEU A 103 14.25 8.86 21.68
C LEU A 103 12.78 8.57 21.30
N PHE A 104 11.84 8.87 22.20
CA PHE A 104 10.42 8.67 21.93
C PHE A 104 9.95 9.44 20.70
N VAL A 105 10.34 10.72 20.56
CA VAL A 105 10.02 11.54 19.38
C VAL A 105 10.58 10.90 18.10
N ILE A 106 11.84 10.47 18.10
CA ILE A 106 12.46 9.82 16.94
C ILE A 106 11.68 8.56 16.53
N VAL A 107 11.27 7.74 17.51
CA VAL A 107 10.48 6.53 17.26
C VAL A 107 9.10 6.86 16.71
N ALA A 108 8.43 7.86 17.27
CA ALA A 108 7.13 8.33 16.80
C ALA A 108 7.20 8.83 15.36
N THR A 109 8.18 9.67 15.03
CA THR A 109 8.39 10.19 13.67
C THR A 109 8.68 9.07 12.67
N ARG A 110 9.51 8.08 13.04
CA ARG A 110 9.77 6.93 12.16
C ARG A 110 8.51 6.11 11.88
N ASN A 111 7.68 5.90 12.90
CA ASN A 111 6.40 5.20 12.71
C ASN A 111 5.45 6.00 11.82
N GLN A 112 5.38 7.32 11.99
CA GLN A 112 4.59 8.20 11.13
C GLN A 112 5.07 8.17 9.67
N MET A 113 6.39 8.21 9.44
CA MET A 113 6.97 8.10 8.09
C MET A 113 6.63 6.76 7.44
N ALA A 114 6.82 5.65 8.16
CA ALA A 114 6.48 4.32 7.65
C ALA A 114 4.98 4.17 7.34
N GLN A 115 4.10 4.79 8.15
CA GLN A 115 2.68 4.81 7.87
C GLN A 115 2.34 5.69 6.66
N SER A 116 2.96 6.86 6.55
CA SER A 116 2.77 7.77 5.42
C SER A 116 3.23 7.13 4.10
N GLU A 117 4.34 6.40 4.12
CA GLU A 117 4.84 5.66 2.96
C GLU A 117 3.84 4.60 2.50
N ARG A 118 3.28 3.82 3.44
CA ARG A 118 2.24 2.83 3.12
C ARG A 118 1.00 3.47 2.49
N ILE A 119 0.54 4.60 3.04
CA ILE A 119 -0.61 5.32 2.51
C ILE A 119 -0.29 5.87 1.11
N ALA A 120 0.89 6.44 0.90
CA ALA A 120 1.30 6.96 -0.40
C ALA A 120 1.37 5.85 -1.47
N ILE A 121 1.95 4.69 -1.12
CA ILE A 121 1.98 3.52 -2.01
C ILE A 121 0.55 3.06 -2.34
N GLN A 122 -0.34 3.00 -1.34
CA GLN A 122 -1.72 2.59 -1.55
C GLN A 122 -2.49 3.58 -2.43
N GLN A 123 -2.36 4.89 -2.18
CA GLN A 123 -2.97 5.93 -3.03
C GLN A 123 -2.45 5.89 -4.46
N HIS A 124 -1.15 5.64 -4.64
CA HIS A 124 -0.58 5.46 -5.96
C HIS A 124 -1.20 4.26 -6.67
N ARG A 125 -1.33 3.12 -5.99
CA ARG A 125 -1.98 1.92 -6.53
C ARG A 125 -3.45 2.16 -6.89
N ASP A 126 -4.20 2.82 -6.02
CA ASP A 126 -5.62 3.12 -6.23
C ASP A 126 -5.81 4.07 -7.42
N PHE A 127 -4.93 5.07 -7.57
CA PHE A 127 -4.91 5.96 -8.72
C PHE A 127 -4.64 5.19 -10.03
N LEU A 128 -3.62 4.32 -10.04
CA LEU A 128 -3.32 3.47 -11.19
C LEU A 128 -4.50 2.57 -11.59
N LEU A 129 -5.17 1.98 -10.60
CA LEU A 129 -6.35 1.14 -10.85
C LEU A 129 -7.53 1.94 -11.37
N SER A 130 -7.72 3.18 -10.88
CA SER A 130 -8.76 4.09 -11.36
C SER A 130 -8.56 4.44 -12.84
N ASP A 131 -7.34 4.81 -13.24
CA ASP A 131 -7.02 5.14 -14.63
C ASP A 131 -7.26 3.94 -15.57
N ILE A 132 -6.77 2.76 -15.18
CA ILE A 132 -6.94 1.52 -15.96
C ILE A 132 -8.43 1.14 -16.06
N ASN A 133 -9.18 1.28 -14.97
CA ASN A 133 -10.61 0.98 -14.98
C ASN A 133 -11.40 2.01 -15.80
N ALA A 134 -10.99 3.28 -15.82
CA ALA A 134 -11.61 4.30 -16.65
C ALA A 134 -11.36 4.02 -18.14
N GLU A 135 -10.12 3.65 -18.50
CA GLU A 135 -9.74 3.32 -19.88
C GLU A 135 -10.45 2.05 -20.40
N MET A 136 -10.60 1.02 -19.55
CA MET A 136 -11.28 -0.22 -19.91
C MET A 136 -12.78 -0.24 -19.62
N GLY A 137 -13.32 0.81 -18.99
CA GLY A 137 -14.71 0.88 -18.54
C GLY A 137 -15.68 0.70 -19.71
N ASP A 138 -15.48 1.46 -20.79
CA ASP A 138 -16.37 1.39 -21.95
C ASP A 138 -16.33 0.01 -22.64
N LEU A 139 -15.15 -0.62 -22.72
CA LEU A 139 -15.02 -1.97 -23.29
C LEU A 139 -15.63 -3.04 -22.36
N GLY A 140 -15.54 -2.84 -21.05
CA GLY A 140 -16.19 -3.67 -20.05
C GLY A 140 -17.72 -3.60 -20.19
N ASP A 141 -18.26 -2.39 -20.23
CA ASP A 141 -19.70 -2.13 -20.40
C ASP A 141 -20.20 -2.68 -21.74
N PHE A 142 -19.42 -2.54 -22.82
CA PHE A 142 -19.72 -3.16 -24.11
C PHE A 142 -19.80 -4.70 -24.02
N CYS A 143 -18.84 -5.35 -23.35
CA CYS A 143 -18.86 -6.80 -23.13
C CYS A 143 -20.07 -7.26 -22.30
N VAL A 144 -20.43 -6.50 -21.25
CA VAL A 144 -21.62 -6.79 -20.41
C VAL A 144 -22.89 -6.69 -21.25
N THR A 145 -22.98 -5.63 -22.05
CA THR A 145 -24.13 -5.39 -22.93
C THR A 145 -24.30 -6.51 -23.97
N CYS A 146 -23.21 -6.98 -24.58
CA CYS A 146 -23.24 -8.12 -25.49
C CYS A 146 -23.70 -9.41 -24.77
N GLN A 147 -23.25 -9.63 -23.54
CA GLN A 147 -23.67 -10.79 -22.75
C GLN A 147 -25.16 -10.74 -22.40
N GLU A 148 -25.67 -9.59 -21.96
CA GLU A 148 -27.08 -9.43 -21.64
C GLU A 148 -27.98 -9.71 -22.84
N PHE A 149 -27.53 -9.30 -24.03
CA PHE A 149 -28.19 -9.62 -25.29
C PHE A 149 -28.19 -11.14 -25.57
N ILE A 150 -27.03 -11.81 -25.44
CA ILE A 150 -26.91 -13.26 -25.60
C ILE A 150 -27.82 -14.00 -24.62
N ASP A 151 -27.79 -13.65 -23.33
CA ASP A 151 -28.58 -14.28 -22.28
C ASP A 151 -30.08 -14.11 -22.50
N ARG A 152 -30.50 -12.95 -23.03
CA ARG A 152 -31.89 -12.69 -23.40
C ARG A 152 -32.30 -13.56 -24.57
N ALA A 153 -31.48 -13.62 -25.62
CA ALA A 153 -31.74 -14.44 -26.78
C ALA A 153 -31.81 -15.94 -26.41
N GLN A 154 -30.88 -16.45 -25.61
CA GLN A 154 -30.88 -17.82 -25.10
C GLN A 154 -32.11 -18.14 -24.25
N ARG A 155 -32.58 -17.21 -23.39
CA ARG A 155 -33.83 -17.39 -22.63
C ARG A 155 -35.05 -17.54 -23.53
N LEU A 156 -35.10 -16.78 -24.62
CA LEU A 156 -36.16 -16.90 -25.63
C LEU A 156 -36.07 -18.25 -26.35
N SER A 157 -34.86 -18.76 -26.61
CA SER A 157 -34.62 -20.09 -27.17
C SER A 157 -35.07 -21.21 -26.23
N GLY A 158 -34.68 -21.15 -24.94
CA GLY A 158 -34.97 -22.19 -23.94
C GLY A 158 -36.46 -22.31 -23.58
N LEU A 159 -37.24 -21.24 -23.71
CA LEU A 159 -38.71 -21.30 -23.60
C LEU A 159 -39.37 -22.16 -24.69
N ALA A 160 -38.65 -22.53 -25.73
CA ALA A 160 -39.16 -23.32 -26.83
C ALA A 160 -38.78 -24.82 -26.77
N GLU A 161 -37.91 -25.23 -25.83
CA GLU A 161 -37.55 -26.63 -25.58
C GLU A 161 -38.71 -27.50 -25.04
N HIS A 162 -39.87 -26.93 -24.73
CA HIS A 162 -41.07 -27.68 -24.29
C HIS A 162 -41.83 -28.39 -25.44
N GLY A 163 -41.10 -28.97 -26.40
CA GLY A 163 -41.67 -29.87 -27.42
C GLY A 163 -42.11 -29.22 -28.73
N ARG A 164 -41.48 -28.13 -29.17
CA ARG A 164 -41.71 -27.54 -30.50
C ARG A 164 -40.47 -27.66 -31.38
N THR A 165 -40.70 -27.78 -32.68
CA THR A 165 -39.67 -27.90 -33.74
C THR A 165 -38.76 -26.67 -33.77
N GLU A 166 -37.49 -26.88 -34.12
CA GLU A 166 -36.45 -25.84 -34.31
C GLU A 166 -37.04 -24.60 -35.04
N ASP A 167 -37.77 -24.79 -36.14
CA ASP A 167 -38.39 -23.70 -36.91
C ASP A 167 -39.26 -22.72 -36.07
N TYR A 168 -39.93 -23.21 -35.01
CA TYR A 168 -40.74 -22.37 -34.13
C TYR A 168 -39.89 -21.52 -33.18
N ILE A 169 -38.70 -22.00 -32.80
CA ILE A 169 -37.75 -21.30 -31.94
C ILE A 169 -37.15 -20.12 -32.69
N ALA A 170 -36.70 -20.34 -33.93
CA ALA A 170 -36.18 -19.30 -34.81
C ALA A 170 -37.20 -18.22 -35.09
N GLU A 171 -38.44 -18.62 -35.39
CA GLU A 171 -39.51 -17.67 -35.65
C GLU A 171 -39.79 -16.83 -34.41
N ARG A 172 -39.83 -17.43 -33.20
CA ARG A 172 -40.04 -16.67 -31.96
C ARG A 172 -38.89 -15.75 -31.60
N VAL A 173 -37.65 -16.23 -31.75
CA VAL A 173 -36.44 -15.44 -31.50
C VAL A 173 -36.36 -14.32 -32.52
N SER A 174 -36.57 -14.58 -33.81
CA SER A 174 -36.58 -13.53 -34.82
C SER A 174 -37.74 -12.56 -34.60
N VAL A 175 -38.97 -12.98 -34.32
CA VAL A 175 -40.11 -12.07 -34.04
C VAL A 175 -39.87 -11.25 -32.77
N SER A 176 -39.23 -11.82 -31.76
CA SER A 176 -38.86 -11.09 -30.54
C SER A 176 -37.67 -10.14 -30.75
N LEU A 177 -36.75 -10.43 -31.66
CA LEU A 177 -35.58 -9.62 -32.01
C LEU A 177 -35.81 -8.65 -33.19
N ASP A 178 -36.86 -8.88 -33.97
CA ASP A 178 -37.34 -8.06 -35.09
C ASP A 178 -38.43 -7.09 -34.63
N ALA A 179 -38.89 -7.22 -33.37
CA ALA A 179 -39.48 -6.11 -32.66
C ALA A 179 -38.55 -4.90 -32.82
N LYS A 180 -39.07 -3.79 -33.36
CA LYS A 180 -38.32 -2.58 -33.78
C LYS A 180 -37.24 -2.11 -32.80
N ASP A 181 -37.39 -2.44 -31.53
CA ASP A 181 -36.47 -2.08 -30.45
C ASP A 181 -35.15 -2.89 -30.46
N GLU A 182 -35.14 -4.16 -30.87
CA GLU A 182 -33.95 -5.03 -30.74
C GLU A 182 -33.00 -4.90 -31.95
N SER A 183 -33.52 -4.76 -33.18
CA SER A 183 -32.71 -4.35 -34.34
C SER A 183 -32.07 -2.97 -34.12
N TYR A 184 -32.76 -2.07 -33.42
CA TYR A 184 -32.21 -0.77 -33.03
C TYR A 184 -31.09 -0.92 -32.00
N LEU A 185 -31.21 -1.83 -31.03
CA LEU A 185 -30.14 -2.13 -30.06
C LEU A 185 -28.88 -2.68 -30.74
N LEU A 186 -29.02 -3.60 -31.70
CA LEU A 186 -27.86 -4.12 -32.43
C LEU A 186 -27.14 -3.04 -33.25
N ILE A 187 -27.89 -2.16 -33.92
CA ILE A 187 -27.32 -1.00 -34.63
C ILE A 187 -26.56 -0.12 -33.63
N LYS A 188 -27.19 0.20 -32.49
CA LYS A 188 -26.56 1.00 -31.43
C LYS A 188 -25.27 0.34 -30.92
N TYR A 189 -25.23 -0.98 -30.76
CA TYR A 189 -24.02 -1.68 -30.30
C TYR A 189 -22.91 -1.67 -31.35
N ILE A 190 -23.27 -1.79 -32.63
CA ILE A 190 -22.31 -1.66 -33.73
C ILE A 190 -21.76 -0.22 -33.77
N ASP A 191 -22.61 0.79 -33.61
CA ASP A 191 -22.18 2.20 -33.58
C ASP A 191 -21.23 2.47 -32.41
N ILE A 192 -21.54 1.95 -31.21
CA ILE A 192 -20.63 2.00 -30.05
C ILE A 192 -19.30 1.31 -30.38
N ALA A 193 -19.34 0.14 -31.02
CA ALA A 193 -18.13 -0.59 -31.36
C ALA A 193 -17.23 0.19 -32.34
N GLU A 194 -17.81 0.81 -33.36
CA GLU A 194 -17.08 1.64 -34.32
C GLU A 194 -16.58 2.95 -33.68
N GLU A 195 -17.33 3.53 -32.75
CA GLU A 195 -16.87 4.68 -31.96
C GLU A 195 -15.64 4.32 -31.10
N LEU A 196 -15.68 3.21 -30.38
CA LEU A 196 -14.55 2.74 -29.56
C LEU A 196 -13.31 2.47 -30.43
N ARG A 197 -13.52 1.89 -31.62
CA ARG A 197 -12.44 1.62 -32.57
C ARG A 197 -11.84 2.90 -33.14
N SER A 198 -12.68 3.83 -33.60
CA SER A 198 -12.22 5.09 -34.23
C SER A 198 -11.51 6.01 -33.24
N ASN A 199 -11.93 6.01 -31.98
CA ASN A 199 -11.27 6.73 -30.90
C ASN A 199 -9.97 6.05 -30.40
N GLY A 200 -9.60 4.90 -30.96
CA GLY A 200 -8.39 4.17 -30.55
C GLY A 200 -8.44 3.64 -29.11
N ARG A 201 -9.64 3.45 -28.54
CA ARG A 201 -9.81 2.96 -27.16
C ARG A 201 -9.62 1.46 -27.02
N VAL A 202 -9.53 0.73 -28.14
CA VAL A 202 -9.33 -0.72 -28.15
C VAL A 202 -7.84 -1.03 -28.01
N PRO A 203 -7.40 -1.69 -26.91
CA PRO A 203 -6.00 -2.05 -26.74
C PRO A 203 -5.52 -2.99 -27.85
N ALA A 204 -4.26 -2.85 -28.28
CA ALA A 204 -3.68 -3.67 -29.35
C ALA A 204 -3.86 -5.19 -29.15
N VAL A 205 -3.80 -5.66 -27.90
CA VAL A 205 -3.99 -7.08 -27.54
C VAL A 205 -5.43 -7.57 -27.67
N ALA A 206 -6.40 -6.66 -27.76
CA ALA A 206 -7.84 -6.94 -27.84
C ALA A 206 -8.43 -6.63 -29.22
N VAL A 207 -7.67 -6.03 -30.14
CA VAL A 207 -8.16 -5.57 -31.46
C VAL A 207 -8.78 -6.70 -32.27
N GLU A 208 -8.15 -7.87 -32.31
CA GLU A 208 -8.64 -9.02 -33.09
C GLU A 208 -9.95 -9.55 -32.51
N ALA A 209 -9.99 -9.82 -31.20
CA ALA A 209 -11.21 -10.28 -30.52
C ALA A 209 -12.35 -9.26 -30.62
N PHE A 210 -12.04 -7.96 -30.53
CA PHE A 210 -13.02 -6.89 -30.68
C PHE A 210 -13.58 -6.82 -32.11
N HIS A 211 -12.73 -7.04 -33.11
CA HIS A 211 -13.16 -7.15 -34.50
C HIS A 211 -14.11 -8.32 -34.70
N ASP A 212 -13.81 -9.49 -34.12
CA ASP A 212 -14.67 -10.68 -34.21
C ASP A 212 -16.05 -10.46 -33.57
N VAL A 213 -16.11 -9.76 -32.43
CA VAL A 213 -17.40 -9.37 -31.80
C VAL A 213 -18.18 -8.46 -32.74
N THR A 214 -17.52 -7.45 -33.32
CA THR A 214 -18.14 -6.48 -34.22
C THR A 214 -18.69 -7.15 -35.49
N GLU A 215 -17.92 -8.06 -36.09
CA GLU A 215 -18.37 -8.84 -37.24
C GLU A 215 -19.51 -9.80 -36.89
N SER A 216 -19.50 -10.37 -35.68
CA SER A 216 -20.60 -11.21 -35.19
C SER A 216 -21.89 -10.43 -35.02
N LEU A 217 -21.82 -9.21 -34.47
CA LEU A 217 -22.96 -8.30 -34.37
C LEU A 217 -23.51 -7.90 -35.75
N LYS A 218 -22.62 -7.57 -36.70
CA LYS A 218 -23.01 -7.25 -38.10
C LYS A 218 -23.65 -8.44 -38.81
N GLY A 219 -23.08 -9.63 -38.63
CA GLY A 219 -23.63 -10.88 -39.17
C GLY A 219 -25.01 -11.19 -38.62
N LEU A 220 -25.19 -11.01 -37.31
CA LEU A 220 -26.48 -11.19 -36.64
C LEU A 220 -27.52 -10.17 -37.13
N LEU A 221 -27.15 -8.88 -37.25
CA LEU A 221 -28.03 -7.85 -37.80
C LEU A 221 -28.40 -8.15 -39.27
N GLY A 222 -27.45 -8.66 -40.05
CA GLY A 222 -27.69 -9.12 -41.41
C GLY A 222 -28.72 -10.24 -41.45
N ALA A 223 -28.53 -11.28 -40.62
CA ALA A 223 -29.43 -12.42 -40.51
C ALA A 223 -30.86 -12.01 -40.11
N LEU A 224 -31.00 -11.08 -39.18
CA LEU A 224 -32.31 -10.55 -38.75
C LEU A 224 -33.04 -9.77 -39.85
N ARG A 225 -32.31 -9.00 -40.67
CA ARG A 225 -32.92 -8.19 -41.75
C ARG A 225 -33.36 -9.02 -42.95
N THR A 226 -32.70 -10.14 -43.19
CA THR A 226 -33.03 -11.04 -44.29
C THR A 226 -34.10 -12.03 -43.86
N VAL A 227 -35.34 -11.78 -44.26
CA VAL A 227 -36.53 -12.60 -43.99
C VAL A 227 -36.36 -14.09 -44.38
N SER A 228 -35.36 -14.43 -45.20
CA SER A 228 -35.09 -15.79 -45.68
C SER A 228 -33.88 -16.47 -45.05
N VAL A 229 -33.17 -15.85 -44.11
CA VAL A 229 -32.01 -16.50 -43.48
C VAL A 229 -32.51 -17.56 -42.52
N GLY A 230 -32.05 -18.79 -42.75
CA GLY A 230 -32.47 -19.95 -41.96
C GLY A 230 -31.99 -19.85 -40.52
N GLU A 231 -32.76 -20.41 -39.61
CA GLU A 231 -32.50 -20.52 -38.17
C GLU A 231 -31.04 -20.85 -37.80
N LYS A 232 -30.45 -21.76 -38.57
CA LYS A 232 -29.07 -22.23 -38.36
C LYS A 232 -28.05 -21.11 -38.41
N ASP A 233 -28.28 -20.10 -39.25
CA ASP A 233 -27.38 -18.96 -39.38
C ASP A 233 -27.49 -18.03 -38.17
N LEU A 234 -28.71 -17.77 -37.68
CA LEU A 234 -28.92 -16.91 -36.50
C LEU A 234 -28.29 -17.53 -35.25
N ILE A 235 -28.54 -18.83 -35.02
CA ILE A 235 -27.95 -19.58 -33.90
C ILE A 235 -26.42 -19.61 -34.04
N SER A 236 -25.89 -19.84 -35.25
CA SER A 236 -24.44 -19.82 -35.50
C SER A 236 -23.81 -18.46 -35.17
N TRP A 237 -24.47 -17.35 -35.55
CA TRP A 237 -24.00 -16.00 -35.22
C TRP A 237 -24.05 -15.71 -33.73
N MET A 238 -25.08 -16.18 -33.02
CA MET A 238 -25.16 -16.05 -31.56
C MET A 238 -24.03 -16.80 -30.85
N TYR A 239 -23.73 -18.05 -31.25
CA TYR A 239 -22.59 -18.78 -30.70
C TYR A 239 -21.26 -18.10 -30.98
N ARG A 240 -21.09 -17.54 -32.18
CA ARG A 240 -19.88 -16.78 -32.53
C ARG A 240 -19.75 -15.51 -31.70
N LEU A 241 -20.87 -14.81 -31.45
CA LEU A 241 -20.90 -13.62 -30.61
C LEU A 241 -20.53 -13.96 -29.15
N ASP A 242 -21.07 -15.04 -28.60
CA ASP A 242 -20.74 -15.50 -27.23
C ASP A 242 -19.26 -15.87 -27.10
N TYR A 243 -18.76 -16.67 -28.04
CA TYR A 243 -17.34 -17.04 -28.08
C TYR A 243 -16.41 -15.82 -28.17
N SER A 244 -16.66 -14.93 -29.13
CA SER A 244 -15.82 -13.74 -29.35
C SER A 244 -15.89 -12.77 -28.17
N THR A 245 -17.05 -12.61 -27.53
CA THR A 245 -17.20 -11.80 -26.31
C THR A 245 -16.40 -12.40 -25.14
N GLY A 246 -16.40 -13.73 -25.01
CA GLY A 246 -15.56 -14.44 -24.05
C GLY A 246 -14.06 -14.21 -24.27
N VAL A 247 -13.60 -14.35 -25.51
CA VAL A 247 -12.19 -14.10 -25.88
C VAL A 247 -11.80 -12.64 -25.61
N LEU A 248 -12.65 -11.67 -25.97
CA LEU A 248 -12.42 -10.27 -25.70
C LEU A 248 -12.30 -9.98 -24.20
N ARG A 249 -13.16 -10.58 -23.37
CA ARG A 249 -13.11 -10.43 -21.91
C ARG A 249 -11.80 -10.97 -21.33
N GLU A 250 -11.32 -12.10 -21.79
CA GLU A 250 -10.02 -12.65 -21.35
C GLU A 250 -8.84 -11.81 -21.84
N ALA A 251 -8.88 -11.29 -23.07
CA ALA A 251 -7.86 -10.38 -23.58
C ALA A 251 -7.76 -9.09 -22.75
N LEU A 252 -8.90 -8.53 -22.33
CA LEU A 252 -8.95 -7.35 -21.45
C LEU A 252 -8.41 -7.68 -20.05
N LYS A 253 -8.71 -8.86 -19.48
CA LYS A 253 -8.12 -9.31 -18.21
C LYS A 253 -6.60 -9.42 -18.30
N LEU A 254 -6.07 -10.02 -19.37
CA LEU A 254 -4.63 -10.12 -19.60
C LEU A 254 -3.98 -8.75 -19.79
N HIS A 255 -4.64 -7.85 -20.51
CA HIS A 255 -4.15 -6.47 -20.67
C HIS A 255 -4.06 -5.75 -19.32
N LYS A 256 -5.10 -5.87 -18.49
CA LYS A 256 -5.14 -5.33 -17.12
C LYS A 256 -3.96 -5.83 -16.29
N LEU A 257 -3.71 -7.13 -16.31
CA LEU A 257 -2.60 -7.75 -15.58
C LEU A 257 -1.24 -7.23 -16.09
N ARG A 258 -1.06 -7.14 -17.41
CA ARG A 258 0.20 -6.63 -17.99
C ARG A 258 0.47 -5.18 -17.61
N ILE A 259 -0.54 -4.30 -17.59
CA ILE A 259 -0.35 -2.91 -17.16
C ILE A 259 0.05 -2.86 -15.68
N LEU A 260 -0.58 -3.68 -14.84
CA LEU A 260 -0.24 -3.76 -13.41
C LEU A 260 1.19 -4.25 -13.19
N GLU A 261 1.63 -5.29 -13.91
CA GLU A 261 3.01 -5.80 -13.83
C GLU A 261 4.04 -4.75 -14.26
N VAL A 262 3.80 -4.01 -15.34
CA VAL A 262 4.75 -2.99 -15.84
C VAL A 262 4.85 -1.79 -14.90
N ARG A 263 3.78 -1.45 -14.18
CA ARG A 263 3.75 -0.28 -13.27
C ARG A 263 4.16 -0.61 -11.83
N GLU A 264 4.32 -1.88 -11.47
CA GLU A 264 4.86 -2.31 -10.17
C GLU A 264 6.41 -2.38 -10.14
N ILE A 265 7.10 -2.16 -11.28
CA ILE A 265 8.57 -2.07 -11.43
C ILE A 265 9.02 -0.60 -11.38
#